data_AF-A0AAF0CP26-F1
#
_entry.id   AF-A0AAF0CP26-F1
#
_cell.length_a   1.000
_cell.length_b   1.000
_cell.length_c   1.000
_cell.angle_alpha   90.00
_cell.angle_beta   90.00
_cell.angle_gamma   90.00
#
_symmetry.space_group_name_H-M   'P 1'
#
loop_
_entity.id
_entity.type
_entity.pdbx_description
1 polymer ?
#
loop_
_entity_poly.entity_id
_entity_poly.type
_entity_poly.pdbx_seq_one_letter_code
_entity_poly.pdbx_strand_id
1 'polypeptide(L)'
;MAHITILLANMKTTLDLPDDLLIEAKTTAIRRRTTLKAIVVNALRRELRPVADAENPNPDRFEVNELGFLIIKKRPGNPPMTSDAIRTIQEEIDEEDARRALGPRMP
;
A
#
# COMPACT_ATOMS: atom_id res chain seq x y z
N MET A 1 8.87 24.50 -12.37
CA MET A 1 8.84 25.14 -11.04
C MET A 1 7.40 25.52 -10.72
N ALA A 2 6.63 24.60 -10.18
CA ALA A 2 5.23 24.84 -9.88
C ALA A 2 4.96 24.76 -8.36
N HIS A 3 4.39 25.84 -7.83
CA HIS A 3 4.18 26.02 -6.39
C HIS A 3 2.78 25.54 -5.95
N ILE A 4 2.71 24.86 -4.80
CA ILE A 4 1.46 24.40 -4.17
C ILE A 4 1.26 25.12 -2.84
N THR A 5 0.05 25.61 -2.57
CA THR A 5 -0.34 26.26 -1.31
C THR A 5 -1.28 25.37 -0.48
N ILE A 6 -0.98 25.16 0.81
CA ILE A 6 -1.80 24.39 1.76
C ILE A 6 -2.24 25.30 2.92
N LEU A 7 -3.52 25.26 3.31
CA LEU A 7 -4.13 26.13 4.34
C LEU A 7 -4.47 25.34 5.63
N LEU A 8 -3.70 25.52 6.71
CA LEU A 8 -4.10 25.14 8.08
C LEU A 8 -4.21 26.45 8.88
N ALA A 9 -5.25 26.58 9.72
CA ALA A 9 -5.68 27.83 10.37
C ALA A 9 -4.56 28.89 10.54
N ASN A 10 -4.59 29.93 9.70
CA ASN A 10 -3.71 31.11 9.67
C ASN A 10 -2.22 30.99 9.30
N MET A 11 -1.68 29.84 8.87
CA MET A 11 -0.34 29.81 8.24
C MET A 11 -0.36 29.33 6.79
N LYS A 12 0.39 30.04 5.93
CA LYS A 12 0.69 29.67 4.54
C LYS A 12 2.12 29.13 4.51
N THR A 13 2.27 27.87 4.13
CA THR A 13 3.57 27.24 3.91
C THR A 13 3.82 27.07 2.41
N THR A 14 4.98 27.51 1.94
CA THR A 14 5.44 27.30 0.56
C THR A 14 6.39 26.11 0.54
N LEU A 15 6.13 25.14 -0.35
CA LEU A 15 6.99 23.97 -0.57
C LEU A 15 7.41 23.94 -2.03
N ASP A 16 8.71 23.79 -2.27
CA ASP A 16 9.26 23.56 -3.60
C ASP A 16 9.25 22.07 -3.88
N LEU A 17 8.59 21.68 -4.97
CA LEU A 17 8.38 20.29 -5.34
C LEU A 17 8.83 20.07 -6.79
N PRO A 18 9.42 18.90 -7.10
CA PRO A 18 9.65 18.48 -8.47
C PRO A 18 8.35 18.51 -9.31
N ASP A 19 8.45 18.96 -10.56
CA ASP A 19 7.28 19.17 -11.43
C ASP A 19 6.56 17.84 -11.74
N ASP A 20 7.31 16.75 -11.90
CA ASP A 20 6.79 15.39 -12.06
C ASP A 20 5.96 14.95 -10.83
N LEU A 21 6.49 15.15 -9.62
CA LEU A 21 5.78 14.83 -8.38
C LEU A 21 4.48 15.65 -8.25
N LEU A 22 4.51 16.93 -8.64
CA LEU A 22 3.31 17.76 -8.65
C LEU A 22 2.23 17.21 -9.59
N ILE A 23 2.62 16.81 -10.80
CA ILE A 23 1.71 16.27 -11.82
C ILE A 23 1.04 15.00 -11.29
N GLU A 24 1.81 14.10 -10.69
CA GLU A 24 1.28 12.87 -10.09
C GLU A 24 0.34 13.16 -8.92
N ALA A 25 0.70 14.09 -8.05
CA ALA A 25 -0.13 14.47 -6.91
C ALA A 25 -1.48 15.07 -7.37
N LYS A 26 -1.47 15.93 -8.40
CA LYS A 26 -2.72 16.50 -8.98
C LYS A 26 -3.57 15.43 -9.65
N THR A 27 -2.95 14.54 -10.41
CA THR A 27 -3.64 13.41 -11.05
C THR A 27 -4.32 12.53 -9.99
N THR A 28 -3.62 12.26 -8.90
CA THR A 28 -4.13 11.48 -7.77
C THR A 28 -5.28 12.20 -7.08
N ALA A 29 -5.21 13.53 -6.91
CA ALA A 29 -6.29 14.33 -6.34
C ALA A 29 -7.58 14.20 -7.16
N ILE A 30 -7.49 14.31 -8.48
CA ILE A 30 -8.63 14.15 -9.40
C ILE A 30 -9.20 12.73 -9.30
N ARG A 31 -8.35 11.70 -9.42
CA ARG A 31 -8.78 10.29 -9.35
C ARG A 31 -9.52 9.97 -8.05
N ARG A 32 -9.05 10.51 -6.92
CA ARG A 32 -9.64 10.30 -5.60
C ARG A 32 -10.74 11.31 -5.24
N ARG A 33 -11.15 12.18 -6.19
CA ARG A 33 -12.12 13.27 -5.98
C ARG A 33 -11.83 14.09 -4.71
N THR A 34 -10.56 14.44 -4.52
CA THR A 34 -10.07 15.21 -3.37
C THR A 34 -9.23 16.39 -3.84
N THR A 35 -8.72 17.19 -2.89
CA THR A 35 -7.84 18.32 -3.21
C THR A 35 -6.39 17.96 -2.95
N LEU A 36 -5.49 18.60 -3.69
CA LEU A 36 -4.04 18.52 -3.45
C LEU A 36 -3.68 18.92 -2.02
N LYS A 37 -4.36 19.95 -1.49
CA LYS A 37 -4.28 20.34 -0.08
C LYS A 37 -4.59 19.17 0.85
N ALA A 38 -5.70 18.47 0.63
CA ALA A 38 -6.10 17.33 1.46
C ALA A 38 -5.12 16.16 1.34
N ILE A 39 -4.58 15.89 0.14
CA ILE A 39 -3.52 14.89 -0.05
C ILE A 39 -2.32 15.21 0.83
N VAL A 40 -1.81 16.44 0.76
CA VAL A 40 -0.59 16.80 1.51
C VAL A 40 -0.85 16.82 3.01
N VAL A 41 -1.99 17.35 3.47
CA VAL A 41 -2.37 17.29 4.89
C VAL A 41 -2.45 15.84 5.38
N ASN A 42 -3.03 14.93 4.60
CA ASN A 42 -3.14 13.52 4.99
C ASN A 42 -1.77 12.81 4.99
N ALA A 43 -0.91 13.11 4.01
CA ALA A 43 0.44 12.60 3.97
C ALA A 43 1.26 13.09 5.17
N LEU A 44 1.22 14.39 5.47
CA LEU A 44 1.87 14.97 6.65
C LEU A 44 1.34 14.38 7.95
N ARG A 45 0.02 14.21 8.08
CA ARG A 45 -0.57 13.54 9.26
C ARG A 45 -0.09 12.10 9.40
N ARG A 46 0.07 11.37 8.30
CA ARG A 46 0.60 10.00 8.34
C ARG A 46 2.06 9.99 8.75
N GLU A 47 2.86 10.91 8.22
CA GLU A 47 4.29 11.03 8.53
C GLU A 47 4.54 11.43 9.98
N LEU A 48 3.68 12.30 10.52
CA LEU A 48 3.78 12.79 11.90
C LEU A 48 3.09 11.88 12.92
N ARG A 49 2.42 10.81 12.49
CA ARG A 49 1.84 9.86 13.44
C ARG A 49 2.98 9.18 14.21
N PRO A 50 2.96 9.22 15.55
CA PRO A 50 3.91 8.44 16.34
C PRO A 50 3.79 6.97 15.95
N VAL A 51 4.93 6.30 15.72
CA VAL A 51 4.99 4.86 15.43
C VAL A 51 4.25 4.03 16.50
N ALA A 52 4.12 4.58 17.71
CA ALA A 52 3.42 3.98 18.84
C ALA A 52 1.90 3.78 18.63
N ASP A 53 1.24 4.46 17.69
CA ASP A 53 -0.23 4.39 17.56
C ASP A 53 -0.73 3.33 16.57
N ALA A 54 0.17 2.66 15.84
CA ALA A 54 -0.19 1.42 15.16
C ALA A 54 -0.16 0.29 16.20
N GLU A 55 -1.21 0.21 17.02
CA GLU A 55 -1.39 -0.95 17.88
C GLU A 55 -1.37 -2.20 17.01
N ASN A 56 -0.33 -3.01 17.19
CA ASN A 56 -0.21 -4.26 16.49
C ASN A 56 -1.35 -5.17 16.99
N PRO A 57 -2.35 -5.48 16.13
CA PRO A 57 -3.52 -6.22 16.57
C PRO A 57 -3.17 -7.65 17.00
N ASN A 58 -2.01 -8.16 16.57
CA ASN A 58 -1.50 -9.47 16.95
C ASN A 58 0.04 -9.49 16.89
N PRO A 59 0.72 -9.18 18.02
CA PRO A 59 2.17 -9.16 18.12
C PRO A 59 2.86 -10.48 17.74
N ASP A 60 2.16 -11.61 17.85
CA ASP A 60 2.71 -12.92 17.51
C ASP A 60 2.75 -13.17 16.00
N ARG A 61 1.86 -12.51 15.23
CA ARG A 61 1.77 -12.66 13.77
C ARG A 61 2.44 -11.53 13.00
N PHE A 62 2.41 -10.32 13.52
CA PHE A 62 2.86 -9.14 12.79
C PHE A 62 4.03 -8.43 13.48
N GLU A 63 4.84 -7.72 12.72
CA GLU A 63 5.83 -6.75 13.15
C GLU A 63 5.53 -5.40 12.47
N VAL A 64 5.79 -4.29 13.14
CA VAL A 64 5.57 -2.94 12.56
C VAL A 64 6.91 -2.44 12.01
N ASN A 65 6.96 -2.00 10.76
CA ASN A 65 8.18 -1.43 10.17
C ASN A 65 8.37 0.05 10.51
N GLU A 66 9.50 0.63 10.11
CA GLU A 66 9.87 2.04 10.36
C GLU A 66 8.82 3.05 9.83
N LEU A 67 8.02 2.64 8.85
CA LEU A 67 6.95 3.44 8.25
C LEU A 67 5.57 3.20 8.92
N GLY A 68 5.50 2.37 9.96
CA GLY A 68 4.26 2.06 10.68
C GLY A 68 3.37 1.00 10.01
N PHE A 69 3.84 0.26 9.00
CA PHE A 69 3.07 -0.80 8.36
C PHE A 69 3.24 -2.15 9.08
N LEU A 70 2.15 -2.93 9.15
CA LEU A 70 2.16 -4.31 9.62
C LEU A 70 2.77 -5.25 8.56
N ILE A 71 3.86 -5.91 8.92
CA ILE A 71 4.54 -6.96 8.15
C ILE A 71 4.27 -8.31 8.83
N ILE A 72 4.00 -9.34 8.06
CA ILE A 72 3.84 -10.71 8.60
C ILE A 72 5.21 -11.25 9.01
N LYS A 73 5.33 -11.67 10.28
CA LYS A 73 6.56 -12.30 10.79
C LYS A 73 6.87 -13.56 9.99
N LYS A 74 8.12 -13.69 9.53
CA LYS A 74 8.60 -14.96 8.96
C LYS A 74 8.62 -16.01 10.06
N ARG A 75 7.91 -17.13 9.85
CA ARG A 75 8.00 -18.26 10.78
C ARG A 75 9.40 -18.88 10.67
N PRO A 76 10.11 -19.08 11.79
CA PRO A 76 11.37 -19.80 11.77
C PRO A 76 11.13 -21.22 11.25
N GLY A 77 11.94 -21.67 10.29
CA GLY A 77 11.85 -23.01 9.70
C GLY A 77 10.98 -23.13 8.44
N ASN A 78 10.24 -22.09 8.04
CA ASN A 78 9.58 -22.11 6.73
C ASN A 78 10.62 -21.81 5.63
N PRO A 79 10.66 -22.62 4.55
CA PRO A 79 11.50 -22.31 3.40
C PRO A 79 11.09 -20.95 2.82
N PRO A 80 12.06 -20.15 2.32
CA PRO A 80 11.73 -18.91 1.62
C PRO A 80 10.82 -19.25 0.44
N MET A 81 9.79 -18.42 0.23
CA MET A 81 8.97 -18.53 -0.97
C MET A 81 9.86 -18.19 -2.17
N THR A 82 10.30 -19.20 -2.91
CA THR A 82 11.10 -19.04 -4.12
C THR A 82 10.19 -18.85 -5.33
N SER A 83 10.72 -18.25 -6.41
CA SER A 83 10.00 -18.14 -7.68
C SER A 83 9.59 -19.50 -8.23
N ASP A 84 10.39 -20.54 -8.01
CA ASP A 84 10.08 -21.90 -8.43
C ASP A 84 8.92 -22.49 -7.61
N ALA A 85 8.90 -22.26 -6.30
CA ALA A 85 7.79 -22.67 -5.45
C ALA A 85 6.46 -22.01 -5.87
N ILE A 86 6.50 -20.73 -6.24
CA ILE A 86 5.32 -20.01 -6.75
C ILE A 86 4.85 -20.63 -8.07
N ARG A 87 5.78 -20.95 -8.99
CA ARG A 87 5.44 -21.56 -10.29
C ARG A 87 4.76 -22.91 -10.11
N THR A 88 5.28 -23.78 -9.26
CA THR A 88 4.67 -25.09 -8.99
C THR A 88 3.25 -24.95 -8.45
N ILE A 89 3.02 -24.03 -7.51
CA ILE A 89 1.67 -23.77 -6.98
C ILE A 89 0.73 -23.28 -8.08
N GLN A 90 1.20 -22.41 -8.98
CA GLN A 90 0.38 -21.91 -10.09
C GLN A 90 0.01 -23.02 -11.07
N GLU A 91 0.96 -23.89 -11.42
CA GLU A 91 0.72 -25.04 -12.31
C GLU A 91 -0.34 -25.99 -11.72
N GLU A 92 -0.28 -26.28 -10.42
CA GLU A 92 -1.28 -27.12 -9.73
C GLU A 92 -2.69 -26.51 -9.80
N ILE A 93 -2.80 -25.19 -9.59
CA ILE A 93 -4.07 -24.46 -9.66
C ILE A 93 -4.64 -24.49 -11.08
N ASP A 94 -3.80 -24.21 -12.08
CA ASP A 94 -4.20 -24.14 -13.48
C ASP A 94 -4.70 -25.51 -13.99
N GLU A 95 -4.04 -26.60 -13.56
CA GLU A 95 -4.47 -27.97 -13.87
C GLU A 95 -5.81 -28.33 -13.20
N GLU A 96 -6.00 -27.93 -11.94
CA GLU A 96 -7.27 -28.15 -11.24
C GLU A 96 -8.42 -27.41 -11.94
N ASP A 97 -8.19 -26.15 -12.31
CA ASP A 97 -9.20 -25.33 -12.99
C ASP A 97 -9.51 -25.85 -14.40
N ALA A 98 -8.51 -26.33 -15.14
CA ALA A 98 -8.73 -27.02 -16.42
C ALA A 98 -9.59 -28.28 -16.24
N ARG A 99 -9.34 -29.06 -15.18
CA ARG A 99 -10.11 -30.26 -14.86
C ARG A 99 -11.56 -29.93 -14.48
N ARG A 100 -11.79 -28.86 -13.71
CA ARG A 100 -13.13 -28.36 -13.37
C ARG A 100 -13.89 -27.85 -14.60
N ALA A 101 -13.21 -27.16 -15.51
CA ALA A 101 -13.81 -26.66 -16.74
C ALA A 101 -14.20 -27.77 -17.74
N LEU A 102 -13.46 -28.88 -17.74
CA LEU A 102 -13.69 -30.04 -18.61
C LEU A 102 -14.57 -31.13 -17.98
N GLY A 103 -14.83 -31.08 -16.68
CA GLY A 103 -15.79 -31.94 -16.01
C GLY A 103 -17.23 -31.69 -16.49
N PRO A 104 -18.12 -32.69 -16.50
CA PRO A 104 -19.51 -32.47 -16.87
C PRO A 104 -20.13 -31.46 -15.90
N ARG A 105 -20.77 -30.41 -16.45
CA ARG A 105 -21.69 -29.56 -15.66
C ARG A 105 -22.78 -30.48 -15.15
N MET A 106 -22.74 -30.83 -13.85
CA MET A 106 -23.85 -31.58 -13.26
C MET A 106 -25.12 -30.73 -13.37
N PRO A 107 -26.24 -31.32 -13.82
CA PRO A 107 -27.54 -30.65 -13.86
C PRO A 107 -28.06 -30.30 -12.46
#